data_AF-A0A7C4S8K9-F1
#
_entry.id   AF-A0A7C4S8K9-F1
#
_cell.length_a   1.000
_cell.length_b   1.000
_cell.length_c   1.000
_cell.angle_alpha   90.00
_cell.angle_beta   90.00
_cell.angle_gamma   90.00
#
_symmetry.space_group_name_H-M   'P 1'
#
loop_
_entity.id
_entity.type
_entity.pdbx_description
1 polymer ?
#
loop_
_entity_poly.entity_id
_entity_poly.type
_entity_poly.pdbx_seq_one_letter_code
_entity_poly.pdbx_strand_id
1 'polypeptide(L)'
;MNVFKDAFNRRVVSISIIAGLIVIIVTSLLIIPEALISSKNLIKAILAILYPIFDSALIILAMMGAVIFFGGRIWISWILISISFILLGIVEISYYYLELLGLIWEGHPLELIWLGCIYILL
;
A
#
# COMPACT_ATOMS: atom_id res chain seq x y z
N MET A 1 16.93 3.21 24.76
CA MET A 1 17.20 3.02 23.30
C MET A 1 17.63 1.60 22.91
N ASN A 2 18.00 0.70 23.85
CA ASN A 2 18.43 -0.67 23.50
C ASN A 2 17.30 -1.64 23.13
N VAL A 3 16.03 -1.32 23.43
CA VAL A 3 14.87 -2.20 23.15
C VAL A 3 14.54 -2.30 21.65
N PHE A 4 14.87 -1.28 20.85
CA PHE A 4 14.57 -1.24 19.41
C PHE A 4 15.76 -1.65 18.51
N LYS A 5 16.94 -1.92 19.08
CA LYS A 5 18.13 -2.27 18.29
C LYS A 5 17.98 -3.57 17.52
N ASP A 6 17.31 -4.56 18.12
CA ASP A 6 17.06 -5.85 17.47
C ASP A 6 15.92 -5.76 16.43
N ALA A 7 14.94 -4.87 16.65
CA ALA A 7 13.85 -4.62 15.72
C ALA A 7 14.30 -3.87 14.44
N PHE A 8 15.29 -2.98 14.57
CA PHE A 8 15.94 -2.27 13.46
C PHE A 8 17.18 -3.02 12.95
N ASN A 9 17.08 -4.33 12.74
CA ASN A 9 18.14 -5.06 12.06
C ASN A 9 18.25 -4.57 10.60
N ARG A 10 19.48 -4.33 10.13
CA ARG A 10 19.78 -3.86 8.76
C ARG A 10 19.06 -4.70 7.69
N ARG A 11 18.91 -6.00 7.90
CA ARG A 11 18.19 -6.90 6.98
C ARG A 11 16.70 -6.55 6.86
N VAL A 12 16.04 -6.25 7.98
CA VAL A 12 14.61 -5.90 8.05
C VAL A 12 14.34 -4.60 7.29
N VAL A 13 15.17 -3.60 7.54
CA VAL A 13 15.08 -2.30 6.86
C VAL A 13 15.33 -2.49 5.36
N SER A 14 16.35 -3.27 4.97
CA SER A 14 16.61 -3.56 3.56
C SER A 14 15.45 -4.28 2.87
N ILE A 15 14.85 -5.31 3.48
CA ILE A 15 13.71 -6.04 2.91
C ILE A 15 12.52 -5.09 2.72
N SER A 16 12.21 -4.26 3.72
CA SER A 16 11.09 -3.31 3.66
C SER A 16 11.30 -2.26 2.57
N ILE A 17 12.54 -1.76 2.41
CA ILE A 17 12.90 -0.82 1.33
C ILE A 17 12.79 -1.50 -0.04
N ILE A 18 13.31 -2.72 -0.20
CA ILE A 18 13.26 -3.44 -1.48
C ILE A 18 11.80 -3.72 -1.86
N ALA A 19 10.99 -4.22 -0.94
CA ALA A 19 9.58 -4.46 -1.17
C ALA A 19 8.84 -3.16 -1.51
N GLY A 20 9.16 -2.08 -0.81
CA GLY A 20 8.67 -0.74 -1.12
C GLY A 20 9.01 -0.24 -2.51
N LEU A 21 10.26 -0.39 -2.91
CA LEU A 21 10.72 -0.02 -4.24
C LEU A 21 10.01 -0.86 -5.31
N ILE A 22 9.81 -2.15 -5.08
CA ILE A 22 9.04 -3.00 -6.00
C ILE A 22 7.62 -2.46 -6.15
N VAL A 23 6.93 -2.15 -5.05
CA VAL A 23 5.57 -1.59 -5.09
C VAL A 23 5.56 -0.27 -5.86
N ILE A 24 6.47 0.65 -5.56
CA ILE A 24 6.58 1.95 -6.26
C ILE A 24 6.86 1.75 -7.76
N ILE A 25 7.76 0.84 -8.13
CA ILE A 25 8.10 0.58 -9.52
C ILE A 25 6.89 -0.01 -10.25
N VAL A 26 6.24 -1.00 -9.67
CA VAL A 26 5.07 -1.67 -10.26
C VAL A 26 3.92 -0.67 -10.42
N THR A 27 3.60 0.12 -9.40
CA THR A 27 2.57 1.17 -9.48
C THR A 27 2.92 2.21 -10.53
N SER A 28 4.17 2.65 -10.56
CA SER A 28 4.64 3.65 -11.53
C SER A 28 4.52 3.14 -12.97
N LEU A 29 4.91 1.89 -13.22
CA LEU A 29 4.90 1.31 -14.57
C LEU A 29 3.49 1.05 -15.09
N LEU A 30 2.57 0.62 -14.22
CA LEU A 30 1.21 0.27 -14.63
C LEU A 30 0.29 1.50 -14.68
N ILE A 31 0.41 2.41 -13.71
CA ILE A 31 -0.59 3.45 -13.50
C ILE A 31 -0.21 4.75 -14.20
N ILE A 32 1.06 5.17 -14.18
CA ILE A 32 1.46 6.49 -14.72
C ILE A 32 1.11 6.63 -16.21
N PRO A 33 1.35 5.63 -17.09
CA PRO A 33 0.98 5.76 -18.50
C PRO A 33 -0.53 5.98 -18.68
N GLU A 34 -1.35 5.13 -18.07
CA GLU A 34 -2.82 5.20 -18.18
C GLU A 34 -3.38 6.47 -17.55
N ALA A 35 -2.82 6.88 -16.40
CA ALA A 35 -3.14 8.13 -15.72
C ALA A 35 -2.89 9.35 -16.60
N LEU A 36 -1.74 9.40 -17.28
CA LEU A 36 -1.39 10.52 -18.16
C LEU A 36 -2.31 10.58 -19.39
N ILE A 37 -2.64 9.43 -19.98
CA ILE A 37 -3.56 9.33 -21.11
C ILE A 37 -4.98 9.79 -20.72
N SER A 38 -5.47 9.33 -19.56
CA SER A 38 -6.81 9.67 -19.06
C SER A 38 -6.90 11.09 -18.46
N SER A 39 -5.77 11.71 -18.14
CA SER A 39 -5.77 13.03 -17.50
C SER A 39 -6.17 14.15 -18.46
N LYS A 40 -7.31 14.81 -18.16
CA LYS A 40 -7.82 15.93 -18.97
C LYS A 40 -7.12 17.27 -18.70
N ASN A 41 -6.37 17.37 -17.60
CA ASN A 41 -5.61 18.56 -17.22
C ASN A 41 -4.46 18.23 -16.26
N LEU A 42 -3.56 19.19 -16.07
CA LEU A 42 -2.33 19.04 -15.29
C LEU A 42 -2.58 18.72 -13.81
N ILE A 43 -3.63 19.29 -13.21
CA ILE A 43 -3.96 19.01 -11.80
C ILE A 43 -4.38 17.55 -11.63
N LYS A 44 -5.24 17.04 -12.52
CA LYS A 44 -5.65 15.63 -12.52
C LYS A 44 -4.47 14.70 -12.74
N ALA A 45 -3.55 15.06 -13.64
CA ALA A 45 -2.32 14.28 -13.87
C ALA A 45 -1.45 14.19 -12.60
N ILE A 46 -1.27 15.30 -11.88
CA ILE A 46 -0.49 15.31 -10.64
C ILE A 46 -1.15 14.43 -9.57
N LEU A 47 -2.46 14.58 -9.36
CA LEU A 47 -3.19 13.79 -8.37
C LEU A 47 -3.17 12.30 -8.72
N ALA A 48 -3.30 11.97 -10.00
CA ALA A 48 -3.25 10.62 -10.52
C ALA A 48 -1.92 9.90 -10.27
N ILE A 49 -0.83 10.66 -10.13
CA ILE A 49 0.51 10.14 -9.80
C ILE A 49 0.73 10.09 -8.29
N LEU A 50 0.27 11.12 -7.56
CA LEU A 50 0.47 11.21 -6.11
C LEU A 50 -0.29 10.13 -5.33
N TYR A 51 -1.50 9.77 -5.77
CA TYR A 51 -2.31 8.76 -5.09
C TYR A 51 -1.57 7.41 -4.93
N PRO A 52 -1.13 6.76 -6.03
CA PRO A 52 -0.41 5.50 -5.93
C PRO A 52 0.92 5.60 -5.16
N ILE A 53 1.56 6.77 -5.17
CA ILE A 53 2.79 7.01 -4.40
C ILE A 53 2.48 6.98 -2.90
N PHE A 54 1.40 7.62 -2.45
CA PHE A 54 1.00 7.59 -1.05
C PHE A 54 0.56 6.19 -0.62
N ASP A 55 -0.17 5.46 -1.45
CA ASP A 55 -0.54 4.07 -1.16
C ASP A 55 0.70 3.17 -1.05
N SER A 56 1.68 3.37 -1.95
CA SER A 56 2.95 2.65 -1.89
C SER A 56 3.72 2.98 -0.60
N ALA A 57 3.75 4.24 -0.18
CA ALA A 57 4.39 4.66 1.07
C ALA A 57 3.72 4.03 2.30
N LEU A 58 2.38 3.94 2.28
CA LEU A 58 1.60 3.31 3.35
C LEU A 58 1.90 1.80 3.44
N ILE A 59 2.00 1.10 2.32
CA ILE A 59 2.43 -0.32 2.27
C ILE A 59 3.82 -0.49 2.88
N ILE A 60 4.77 0.40 2.57
CA ILE A 60 6.14 0.37 3.13
C ILE A 60 6.10 0.50 4.65
N LEU A 61 5.38 1.49 5.17
CA LEU A 61 5.26 1.72 6.60
C LEU A 61 4.59 0.53 7.30
N ALA A 62 3.57 -0.06 6.68
CA ALA A 62 2.89 -1.24 7.20
C ALA A 62 3.82 -2.46 7.24
N MET A 63 4.64 -2.67 6.20
CA MET A 63 5.69 -3.71 6.20
C MET A 63 6.72 -3.49 7.30
N MET A 64 7.21 -2.26 7.46
CA MET A 64 8.14 -1.92 8.55
C MET A 64 7.51 -2.21 9.92
N GLY A 65 6.26 -1.79 10.12
CA GLY A 65 5.50 -2.06 11.35
C GLY A 65 5.38 -3.56 11.63
N ALA A 66 5.05 -4.36 10.62
CA ALA A 66 4.89 -5.81 10.76
C ALA A 66 6.17 -6.46 11.30
N VAL A 67 7.32 -6.05 10.77
CA VAL A 67 8.59 -6.65 11.16
C VAL A 67 9.10 -6.09 12.49
N ILE A 68 8.95 -4.80 12.76
CA ILE A 68 9.39 -4.17 14.02
C ILE A 68 8.68 -4.78 15.24
N PHE A 69 7.37 -5.03 15.11
CA PHE A 69 6.57 -5.55 16.21
C PHE A 69 6.51 -7.08 16.26
N PHE A 70 7.12 -7.77 15.30
CA PHE A 70 7.14 -9.24 15.24
C PHE A 70 7.78 -9.83 16.51
N GLY A 71 7.11 -10.80 17.14
CA GLY A 71 7.60 -11.47 18.35
C GLY A 71 7.51 -10.65 19.64
N GLY A 72 7.03 -9.40 19.60
CA GLY A 72 6.74 -8.59 20.79
C GLY A 72 5.43 -9.00 21.48
N ARG A 73 5.12 -8.46 22.67
CA ARG A 73 3.91 -8.82 23.44
C ARG A 73 2.57 -8.58 22.71
N ILE A 74 2.55 -7.63 21.78
CA ILE A 74 1.37 -7.19 21.01
C ILE A 74 1.52 -7.47 19.51
N TRP A 75 2.38 -8.42 19.14
CA TRP A 75 2.76 -8.68 17.75
C TRP A 75 1.59 -9.05 16.85
N ILE A 76 0.61 -9.81 17.36
CA ILE A 76 -0.55 -10.27 16.58
C ILE A 76 -1.39 -9.08 16.12
N SER A 77 -1.71 -8.15 17.02
CA SER A 77 -2.49 -6.95 16.68
C SER A 77 -1.77 -6.09 15.65
N TRP A 78 -0.45 -5.89 15.81
CA TRP A 78 0.34 -5.14 14.85
C TRP A 78 0.43 -5.82 13.48
N ILE A 79 0.55 -7.16 13.44
CA ILE A 79 0.52 -7.88 12.18
C ILE A 79 -0.84 -7.74 11.50
N LEU A 80 -1.95 -7.84 12.24
CA LEU A 80 -3.29 -7.66 11.66
C LEU A 80 -3.47 -6.26 11.06
N ILE A 81 -3.05 -5.23 11.80
CA ILE A 81 -3.07 -3.83 11.31
C ILE A 81 -2.19 -3.69 10.07
N SER A 82 -0.97 -4.22 10.10
CA SER A 82 -0.04 -4.17 8.98
C SER A 82 -0.57 -4.89 7.74
N ILE A 83 -1.11 -6.11 7.90
CA ILE A 83 -1.73 -6.86 6.79
C ILE A 83 -2.89 -6.05 6.21
N SER A 84 -3.71 -5.44 7.06
CA SER A 84 -4.86 -4.63 6.62
C SER A 84 -4.42 -3.42 5.82
N PHE A 85 -3.39 -2.69 6.25
CA PHE A 85 -2.85 -1.57 5.45
C PHE A 85 -2.17 -2.03 4.16
N ILE A 86 -1.47 -3.16 4.16
CA ILE A 86 -0.86 -3.72 2.94
C ILE A 86 -1.96 -4.08 1.94
N LEU A 87 -3.00 -4.80 2.38
CA LEU A 87 -4.12 -5.18 1.55
C LEU A 87 -4.91 -3.96 1.07
N LEU A 88 -5.15 -2.98 1.95
CA LEU A 88 -5.83 -1.74 1.60
C LEU A 88 -5.09 -1.01 0.48
N GLY A 89 -3.77 -0.83 0.61
CA GLY A 89 -2.97 -0.19 -0.44
C GLY A 89 -3.01 -0.97 -1.76
N ILE A 90 -2.93 -2.30 -1.72
CA ILE A 90 -3.05 -3.14 -2.92
C ILE A 90 -4.43 -2.97 -3.58
N VAL A 91 -5.50 -2.94 -2.78
CA VAL A 91 -6.87 -2.77 -3.27
C VAL A 91 -7.05 -1.38 -3.89
N GLU A 92 -6.63 -0.31 -3.22
CA GLU A 92 -6.72 1.07 -3.73
C GLU A 92 -5.96 1.22 -5.06
N ILE A 93 -4.72 0.74 -5.12
CA ILE A 93 -3.91 0.71 -6.35
C ILE A 93 -4.61 -0.07 -7.47
N SER A 94 -5.14 -1.25 -7.15
CA SER A 94 -5.80 -2.12 -8.13
C SER A 94 -7.12 -1.52 -8.62
N TYR A 95 -7.90 -0.95 -7.71
CA TYR A 95 -9.16 -0.27 -8.01
C TYR A 95 -8.91 0.91 -8.93
N TYR A 96 -7.94 1.77 -8.59
CA TYR A 96 -7.58 2.92 -9.40
C TYR A 96 -7.09 2.52 -10.80
N TYR A 97 -6.27 1.48 -10.90
CA TYR A 97 -5.82 0.96 -12.19
C TYR A 97 -6.99 0.42 -13.03
N LEU A 98 -7.89 -0.35 -12.45
CA LEU A 98 -9.08 -0.87 -13.14
C LEU A 98 -10.04 0.25 -13.53
N GLU A 99 -10.15 1.30 -12.73
CA GLU A 99 -10.96 2.49 -13.04
C GLU A 99 -10.41 3.20 -14.29
N LEU A 100 -9.09 3.37 -14.38
CA LEU A 100 -8.43 3.93 -15.57
C LEU A 100 -8.71 3.09 -16.84
N LEU A 101 -8.84 1.77 -16.69
CA LEU A 101 -9.20 0.86 -17.79
C LEU A 101 -10.72 0.83 -18.07
N GLY A 102 -11.55 1.49 -17.26
CA GLY A 102 -13.01 1.44 -17.36
C GLY A 102 -13.62 0.09 -16.98
N LEU A 103 -12.92 -0.69 -16.13
CA LEU A 103 -13.31 -2.04 -15.70
C LEU A 103 -13.94 -2.09 -14.30
N ILE A 104 -14.19 -0.94 -13.67
CA ILE A 104 -14.87 -0.86 -12.38
C ILE A 104 -16.38 -0.67 -12.58
N TRP A 105 -17.17 -1.37 -11.77
CA TRP A 105 -18.63 -1.26 -11.67
C TRP A 105 -19.07 -1.35 -10.20
N GLU A 106 -20.29 -0.93 -9.89
CA GLU A 106 -20.81 -0.98 -8.52
C GLU A 106 -20.94 -2.43 -8.00
N GLY A 107 -20.40 -2.70 -6.81
CA GLY A 107 -20.39 -4.05 -6.23
C GLY A 107 -19.23 -4.90 -6.73
N HIS A 108 -18.15 -4.26 -7.20
CA HIS A 108 -16.95 -4.97 -7.63
C HIS A 108 -16.34 -5.78 -6.48
N PRO A 109 -15.84 -7.02 -6.68
CA PRO A 109 -15.31 -7.85 -5.60
C PRO A 109 -14.16 -7.21 -4.78
N LEU A 110 -13.44 -6.24 -5.35
CA LEU A 110 -12.43 -5.46 -4.62
C LEU A 110 -13.02 -4.67 -3.44
N GLU A 111 -14.27 -4.22 -3.55
CA GLU A 111 -14.96 -3.49 -2.47
C GLU A 111 -15.13 -4.35 -1.21
N LEU A 112 -15.27 -5.67 -1.36
CA LEU A 112 -15.33 -6.59 -0.21
C LEU A 112 -14.00 -6.66 0.54
N ILE A 113 -12.89 -6.67 -0.20
CA ILE A 113 -11.55 -6.66 0.39
C ILE A 113 -11.31 -5.32 1.09
N TRP A 114 -11.69 -4.21 0.44
CA TRP A 114 -11.62 -2.86 1.01
C TRP A 114 -12.38 -2.77 2.33
N LEU A 115 -13.64 -3.23 2.35
CA LEU A 115 -14.49 -3.24 3.55
C LEU A 115 -13.88 -4.09 4.67
N GLY A 116 -13.37 -5.28 4.33
CA GLY A 116 -12.71 -6.16 5.29
C GLY A 116 -11.47 -5.51 5.92
N CYS A 117 -10.67 -4.77 5.14
CA CYS A 117 -9.52 -4.04 5.66
C CYS A 117 -9.94 -2.97 6.67
N ILE A 118 -11.01 -2.21 6.37
CA ILE A 118 -11.52 -1.17 7.26
C ILE A 118 -12.06 -1.75 8.56
N TYR A 119 -12.78 -2.87 8.52
CA TYR A 119 -13.28 -3.53 9.72
C TYR A 119 -12.17 -3.99 10.67
N ILE A 120 -10.98 -4.32 10.16
CA ILE A 120 -9.84 -4.70 11.01
C ILE A 120 -9.15 -3.47 11.61
N LEU A 121 -9.26 -2.31 10.95
CA LEU A 121 -8.62 -1.06 11.38
C LEU A 121 -9.47 -0.23 12.38
N LEU A 122 -10.76 -0.52 12.51
CA LEU A 122 -11.72 0.13 13.44
C LEU A 122 -11.88 -0.68 14.74
#